data_AF-A0A9W8KHH6-F1
#
_entry.id   AF-A0A9W8KHH6-F1
#
_cell.length_a   1.000
_cell.length_b   1.000
_cell.length_c   1.000
_cell.angle_alpha   90.00
_cell.angle_beta   90.00
_cell.angle_gamma   90.00
#
_symmetry.space_group_name_H-M   'P 1'
#
loop_
_entity.id
_entity.type
_entity.pdbx_description
1 polymer ?
#
loop_
_entity_poly.entity_id
_entity_poly.type
_entity_poly.pdbx_seq_one_letter_code
_entity_poly.pdbx_strand_id
1 'polypeptide(L)'
;MPFPFETIIPFAIISGMFTVTGFGIHYAQHKRNENKSVRYSMDDWDRKMMQRDKQLTGTPRGQADGPIAPEEFKVNSVWEVHHSFRNDFL
;
A
#
# COMPACT_ATOMS: atom_id res chain seq x y z
N MET A 1 43.21 16.25 22.39
CA MET A 1 43.20 16.22 20.91
C MET A 1 41.78 16.59 20.48
N PRO A 2 41.58 17.61 19.63
CA PRO A 2 40.24 17.96 19.16
C PRO A 2 39.63 16.83 18.32
N PHE A 3 38.32 16.73 18.34
CA PHE A 3 37.54 15.67 17.71
C PHE A 3 37.60 15.76 16.16
N PRO A 4 37.83 14.64 15.42
CA PRO A 4 38.02 14.67 13.97
C PRO A 4 36.67 14.69 13.22
N PHE A 5 36.04 15.87 13.15
CA PHE A 5 34.72 16.07 12.54
C PHE A 5 34.68 15.77 11.04
N GLU A 6 35.82 15.90 10.35
CA GLU A 6 35.97 15.64 8.92
C GLU A 6 35.63 14.19 8.55
N THR A 7 35.86 13.27 9.49
CA THR A 7 35.50 11.85 9.30
C THR A 7 33.99 11.61 9.37
N ILE A 8 33.23 12.49 10.01
CA ILE A 8 31.79 12.34 10.22
C ILE A 8 30.99 12.98 9.09
N ILE A 9 31.54 13.98 8.40
CA ILE A 9 30.85 14.68 7.30
C ILE A 9 30.33 13.68 6.25
N PRO A 10 31.12 12.71 5.73
CA PRO A 10 30.61 11.74 4.76
C PRO A 10 29.45 10.91 5.31
N PHE A 11 29.56 10.44 6.57
CA PHE A 11 28.48 9.67 7.21
C PHE A 11 27.23 10.52 7.44
N ALA A 12 27.39 11.79 7.80
CA ALA A 12 26.30 12.74 7.95
C ALA A 12 25.56 12.95 6.62
N ILE A 13 26.30 13.15 5.53
CA ILE A 13 25.70 13.29 4.19
C ILE A 13 24.94 12.01 3.80
N ILE A 14 25.56 10.84 3.94
CA ILE A 14 24.93 9.56 3.64
C ILE A 14 23.64 9.37 4.46
N SER A 15 23.71 9.60 5.77
CA SER A 15 22.55 9.49 6.67
C SER A 15 21.45 10.50 6.32
N GLY A 16 21.82 11.73 5.95
CA GLY A 16 20.89 12.76 5.50
C GLY A 16 20.16 12.36 4.22
N MET A 17 20.89 11.81 3.24
CA MET A 17 20.27 11.32 2.01
C MET A 17 19.30 10.17 2.28
N PHE A 18 19.69 9.17 3.07
CA PHE A 18 18.81 8.06 3.41
C PHE A 18 17.57 8.48 4.21
N THR A 19 17.71 9.42 5.15
CA THR A 19 16.57 9.93 5.94
C THR A 19 15.59 10.71 5.06
N VAL A 20 16.08 11.59 4.18
CA VAL A 20 15.23 12.35 3.24
C VAL A 20 14.50 11.40 2.29
N THR A 21 15.19 10.41 1.72
CA THR A 21 14.56 9.43 0.83
C THR A 21 13.54 8.56 1.58
N GLY A 22 13.88 8.04 2.76
CA GLY A 22 12.98 7.23 3.56
C GLY A 22 11.71 7.97 3.96
N PHE A 23 11.85 9.21 4.41
CA PHE A 23 10.72 10.08 4.74
C PHE A 23 9.87 10.41 3.50
N GLY A 24 10.51 10.71 2.36
CA GLY A 24 9.82 10.97 1.10
C GLY A 24 8.97 9.80 0.64
N ILE A 25 9.51 8.58 0.68
CA ILE A 25 8.78 7.35 0.32
C ILE A 25 7.63 7.13 1.31
N HIS A 26 7.88 7.24 2.61
CA HIS A 26 6.85 7.07 3.64
C HIS A 26 5.68 8.06 3.42
N TYR A 27 5.98 9.33 3.20
CA TYR A 27 4.97 10.36 2.97
C TYR A 27 4.16 10.08 1.70
N ALA A 28 4.82 9.74 0.58
CA ALA A 28 4.15 9.41 -0.66
C ALA A 28 3.22 8.19 -0.52
N GLN A 29 3.68 7.13 0.16
CA GLN A 29 2.87 5.94 0.42
C GLN A 29 1.68 6.25 1.34
N HIS A 30 1.88 7.07 2.35
CA HIS A 30 0.82 7.48 3.27
C HIS A 30 -0.28 8.28 2.54
N LYS A 31 0.10 9.19 1.65
CA LYS A 31 -0.85 9.94 0.82
C LYS A 31 -1.61 9.07 -0.16
N ARG A 32 -0.95 8.08 -0.79
CA ARG A 32 -1.60 7.10 -1.67
C ARG A 32 -2.59 6.20 -0.94
N ASN A 33 -2.40 5.98 0.35
CA ASN A 33 -3.26 5.13 1.17
C ASN A 33 -4.30 5.94 1.96
N GLU A 34 -4.78 7.07 1.46
CA GLU A 34 -5.83 7.88 2.10
C GLU A 34 -5.42 8.33 3.53
N ASN A 35 -4.14 8.62 3.75
CA ASN A 35 -3.54 8.92 5.05
C ASN A 35 -3.63 7.76 6.07
N LYS A 36 -3.63 6.53 5.58
CA LYS A 36 -3.50 5.32 6.41
C LYS A 36 -2.11 4.71 6.23
N SER A 37 -1.68 3.92 7.20
CA SER A 37 -0.42 3.17 7.09
C SER A 37 -0.51 2.11 5.99
N VAL A 38 0.63 1.76 5.41
CA VAL A 38 0.74 0.63 4.49
C VAL A 38 0.54 -0.67 5.28
N ARG A 39 -0.18 -1.64 4.70
CA ARG A 39 -0.32 -2.97 5.27
C ARG A 39 0.78 -3.88 4.72
N TYR A 40 1.43 -4.62 5.60
CA TYR A 40 2.48 -5.58 5.27
C TYR A 40 1.98 -6.99 5.56
N SER A 41 2.61 -7.99 4.94
CA SER A 41 2.28 -9.41 5.17
C SER A 41 0.80 -9.78 4.94
N MET A 42 0.20 -9.23 3.88
CA MET A 42 -1.19 -9.54 3.52
C MET A 42 -1.31 -10.98 3.00
N ASP A 43 -2.18 -11.75 3.62
CA ASP A 43 -2.53 -13.10 3.17
C ASP A 43 -3.65 -13.06 2.09
N ASP A 44 -4.10 -14.23 1.64
CA ASP A 44 -5.16 -14.33 0.63
C ASP A 44 -6.50 -13.83 1.15
N TRP A 45 -6.76 -13.98 2.46
CA TRP A 45 -7.95 -13.48 3.11
C TRP A 45 -7.98 -11.95 3.11
N ASP A 46 -6.89 -11.31 3.52
CA ASP A 46 -6.71 -9.86 3.54
C ASP A 46 -6.93 -9.26 2.15
N ARG A 47 -6.38 -9.89 1.11
CA ARG A 47 -6.56 -9.41 -0.27
C ARG A 47 -8.04 -9.47 -0.69
N LYS A 48 -8.75 -10.56 -0.36
CA LYS A 48 -10.20 -10.68 -0.62
C LYS A 48 -11.02 -9.67 0.17
N MET A 49 -10.68 -9.43 1.43
CA MET A 49 -11.35 -8.43 2.26
C MET A 49 -11.09 -7.01 1.74
N MET A 50 -9.88 -6.69 1.29
CA MET A 50 -9.60 -5.39 0.66
C MET A 50 -10.38 -5.18 -0.64
N GLN A 51 -10.57 -6.22 -1.44
CA GLN A 51 -11.40 -6.13 -2.65
C GLN A 51 -12.87 -5.90 -2.31
N ARG A 52 -13.38 -6.59 -1.28
CA ARG A 52 -14.71 -6.34 -0.71
C ARG A 52 -14.86 -4.90 -0.21
N ASP A 53 -13.90 -4.40 0.56
CA ASP A 53 -13.96 -3.05 1.12
C ASP A 53 -13.93 -1.98 0.01
N LYS A 54 -13.16 -2.23 -1.06
CA LYS A 54 -13.18 -1.40 -2.26
C LYS A 54 -14.55 -1.42 -2.96
N GLN A 55 -15.24 -2.56 -3.00
CA GLN A 55 -16.61 -2.65 -3.53
C GLN A 55 -17.63 -1.93 -2.65
N LEU A 56 -17.41 -1.87 -1.33
CA LEU A 56 -18.30 -1.18 -0.39
C LEU A 56 -18.10 0.34 -0.37
N THR A 57 -16.86 0.80 -0.53
CA THR A 57 -16.51 2.22 -0.32
C THR A 57 -16.10 2.95 -1.59
N GLY A 58 -15.82 2.22 -2.68
CA GLY A 58 -15.31 2.77 -3.94
C GLY A 58 -13.85 3.18 -3.90
N THR A 59 -13.21 3.23 -2.72
CA THR A 59 -11.81 3.61 -2.56
C THR A 59 -10.96 2.42 -2.11
N PRO A 60 -9.67 2.35 -2.48
CA PRO A 60 -8.83 1.20 -2.16
C PRO A 60 -8.54 1.04 -0.66
N ARG A 61 -8.71 2.09 0.17
CA ARG A 61 -8.45 2.06 1.62
C ARG A 61 -9.61 2.60 2.46
N GLY A 62 -10.78 2.78 1.85
CA GLY A 62 -11.99 3.20 2.54
C GLY A 62 -12.40 2.19 3.60
N GLN A 63 -12.96 2.69 4.70
CA GLN A 63 -13.59 1.86 5.73
C GLN A 63 -15.01 2.37 5.90
N ALA A 64 -15.96 1.44 5.98
CA ALA A 64 -17.36 1.72 6.25
C ALA A 64 -17.79 0.92 7.49
N ASP A 65 -18.52 1.58 8.37
CA ASP A 65 -19.07 1.05 9.63
C ASP A 65 -20.62 1.01 9.62
N GLY A 66 -21.23 1.40 8.50
CA GLY A 66 -22.67 1.42 8.34
C GLY A 66 -23.30 0.01 8.48
N PRO A 67 -24.46 -0.11 9.17
CA PRO A 67 -25.12 -1.40 9.38
C PRO A 67 -25.77 -1.96 8.11
N ILE A 68 -26.12 -1.09 7.16
CA ILE A 68 -26.74 -1.46 5.88
C ILE A 68 -25.76 -1.10 4.77
N ALA A 69 -25.44 -2.08 3.93
CA ALA A 69 -24.57 -1.89 2.78
C ALA A 69 -25.25 -1.02 1.70
N PRO A 70 -24.47 -0.26 0.90
CA PRO A 70 -25.01 0.49 -0.22
C PRO A 70 -25.66 -0.45 -1.26
N GLU A 71 -26.69 0.05 -1.96
CA GLU A 71 -27.47 -0.77 -2.90
C GLU A 71 -26.62 -1.32 -4.05
N GLU A 72 -25.63 -0.54 -4.51
CA GLU A 72 -24.67 -0.90 -5.56
C GLU A 72 -23.87 -2.18 -5.22
N PHE A 73 -23.66 -2.47 -3.94
CA PHE A 73 -22.94 -3.65 -3.49
C PHE A 73 -23.62 -4.95 -3.90
N LYS A 74 -24.94 -4.93 -4.14
CA LYS A 74 -25.69 -6.12 -4.58
C LYS A 74 -25.31 -6.58 -5.98
N VAL A 75 -24.83 -5.65 -6.83
CA VAL A 75 -24.62 -5.90 -8.27
C VAL A 75 -23.15 -5.79 -8.69
N ASN A 76 -22.26 -5.28 -7.83
CA ASN A 76 -20.86 -5.02 -8.17
C ASN A 76 -19.91 -6.21 -7.90
N SER A 77 -20.45 -7.43 -7.77
CA SER A 77 -19.64 -8.64 -7.59
C SER A 77 -18.78 -8.91 -8.82
N VAL A 78 -17.50 -9.20 -8.62
CA VAL A 78 -16.54 -9.47 -9.70
C VAL A 78 -16.09 -10.92 -9.64
N TRP A 79 -16.12 -11.59 -10.79
CA TRP A 79 -15.55 -12.92 -10.99
C TRP A 79 -14.29 -12.80 -11.85
N GLU A 80 -13.16 -13.24 -11.32
CA GLU A 80 -11.90 -13.24 -12.06
C GLU A 80 -11.87 -14.43 -13.01
N VAL A 81 -11.70 -14.15 -14.30
CA VAL A 81 -11.57 -15.17 -15.34
C VAL A 81 -10.09 -15.37 -15.64
N HIS A 82 -9.56 -16.55 -15.33
CA HIS A 82 -8.19 -16.91 -15.64
C HIS A 82 -8.15 -17.73 -16.94
N HIS A 83 -7.16 -17.47 -17.78
CA HIS A 83 -6.90 -18.29 -18.96
C HIS A 83 -6.24 -19.61 -18.54
N SER A 84 -6.49 -20.66 -19.32
CA SER A 84 -5.81 -21.94 -19.12
C SER A 84 -4.35 -21.80 -19.56
N PHE A 85 -3.43 -22.02 -18.63
CA PHE A 85 -1.98 -21.96 -18.84
C PHE A 85 -1.46 -22.86 -19.98
N ARG A 86 -2.27 -23.83 -20.43
CA ARG A 86 -1.90 -24.78 -21.50
C ARG A 86 -1.83 -24.14 -22.88
N ASN A 87 -2.54 -23.04 -23.12
CA ASN A 87 -2.76 -22.53 -24.48
C ASN A 87 -1.75 -21.45 -24.92
N ASP A 88 -0.81 -21.06 -24.07
CA ASP A 88 0.11 -19.92 -24.34
C ASP A 88 1.47 -20.35 -24.94
N PHE A 89 1.68 -21.65 -25.20
CA PHE A 89 2.93 -22.22 -25.70
C PHE A 89 2.83 -22.85 -27.11
N LEU A 90 1.73 -22.61 -27.83
CA LEU A 90 1.50 -22.99 -29.23
C LEU A 90 1.27 -21.75 -30.08
#